data_AF-A0A7C4ZZ36-F1
#
_entry.id   AF-A0A7C4ZZ36-F1
#
_cell.length_a   1.000
_cell.length_b   1.000
_cell.length_c   1.000
_cell.angle_alpha   90.00
_cell.angle_beta   90.00
_cell.angle_gamma   90.00
#
_symmetry.space_group_name_H-M   'P 1'
#
loop_
_entity.id
_entity.type
_entity.pdbx_description
1 polymer ?
#
loop_
_entity_poly.entity_id
_entity_poly.type
_entity_poly.pdbx_seq_one_letter_code
_entity_poly.pdbx_strand_id
1 'polypeptide(L)'
;MKSVLLNFDPVLTTERCRYCLMCRHVCPVTHVTRNEATSPHGWALLIASVRRGVTTWNEETVNTLYQCADCGLCQAHCVTDQPLPVAINASRADVVELQLAPPAVYIVRERLRQWGNPYVDSPPEPVTGQGEAALIVGAVGHHFQRQTVEAALKLLKAAGVEAVPVAVGRESPYLANTLGLPEEARQLGQATLDEIAAVGARRVFVLSPRDFYVYRMLSYLLGFGWPKEIILQETTAFLAEQLQAGQLSFRPLELRDYTFYDPDSTVRVPGRWEAPRRLLAALTSTPPRELFWRGERAMPCGVVGGLYFTQPALSAQLAQARLAEAQERGVRTLLTDDPHALHHLQRQAEQSGSPVAVKSLFELLAEQL
;
A
#
# COMPACT_ATOMS: atom_id res chain seq x y z
N MET A 1 -11.23 -9.68 10.25
CA MET A 1 -10.12 -8.70 10.34
C MET A 1 -10.36 -7.57 11.35
N LYS A 2 -11.50 -6.84 11.34
CA LYS A 2 -11.70 -5.68 12.25
C LYS A 2 -11.80 -6.07 13.73
N SER A 3 -12.50 -7.16 14.05
CA SER A 3 -12.59 -7.73 15.41
C SER A 3 -11.24 -8.22 15.96
N VAL A 4 -10.41 -8.82 15.10
CA VAL A 4 -9.08 -9.33 15.46
C VAL A 4 -8.14 -8.20 15.84
N LEU A 5 -8.23 -7.06 15.14
CA LEU A 5 -7.41 -5.89 15.41
C LEU A 5 -7.82 -5.16 16.70
N LEU A 6 -9.11 -5.11 17.03
CA LEU A 6 -9.61 -4.40 18.21
C LEU A 6 -9.28 -5.11 19.54
N ASN A 7 -9.03 -6.42 19.52
CA ASN A 7 -8.60 -7.22 20.69
C ASN A 7 -7.14 -7.68 20.57
N PHE A 8 -6.33 -6.88 19.90
CA PHE A 8 -4.94 -7.19 19.58
C PHE A 8 -4.04 -7.15 20.82
N ASP A 9 -3.23 -8.19 20.99
CA ASP A 9 -2.12 -8.24 21.93
C ASP A 9 -0.82 -8.56 21.17
N PRO A 10 0.15 -7.62 21.08
CA PRO A 10 1.42 -7.84 20.39
C PRO A 10 2.26 -8.95 21.03
N VAL A 11 2.16 -9.10 22.36
CA VAL A 11 2.90 -10.10 23.15
C VAL A 11 2.39 -11.50 22.80
N LEU A 12 1.08 -11.69 22.83
CA LEU A 12 0.47 -12.98 22.53
C LEU A 12 0.63 -13.36 21.06
N THR A 13 0.52 -12.38 20.16
CA THR A 13 0.71 -12.58 18.71
C THR A 13 2.11 -13.12 18.41
N THR A 14 3.14 -12.47 18.93
CA THR A 14 4.54 -12.88 18.71
C THR A 14 4.86 -14.22 19.36
N GLU A 15 4.30 -14.52 20.53
CA GLU A 15 4.43 -15.83 21.20
C GLU A 15 3.83 -16.99 20.39
N ARG A 16 2.71 -16.76 19.70
CA ARG A 16 2.09 -17.79 18.84
C ARG A 16 2.86 -17.93 17.54
N CYS A 17 3.22 -16.81 16.91
CA CYS A 17 3.90 -16.82 15.62
C CYS A 17 5.33 -17.40 15.70
N ARG A 18 6.06 -17.24 16.81
CA ARG A 18 7.44 -17.75 16.93
C ARG A 18 7.57 -19.27 16.93
N TYR A 19 6.48 -20.03 17.03
CA TYR A 19 6.51 -21.50 16.90
C TYR A 19 5.89 -22.00 15.59
N CYS A 20 5.17 -21.14 14.87
CA CYS A 20 4.41 -21.51 13.70
C CYS A 20 5.17 -21.17 12.41
N LEU A 21 5.32 -22.15 11.51
CA LEU A 21 6.01 -21.99 10.22
C LEU A 21 5.07 -21.89 9.02
N MET A 22 3.75 -21.90 9.23
CA MET A 22 2.75 -22.04 8.16
C MET A 22 2.84 -20.93 7.11
N CYS A 23 2.91 -19.67 7.53
CA CYS A 23 2.95 -18.52 6.62
C CYS A 23 4.37 -18.16 6.13
N ARG A 24 5.39 -18.94 6.51
CA ARG A 24 6.79 -18.70 6.13
C ARG A 24 6.96 -18.63 4.60
N HIS A 25 6.36 -19.58 3.90
CA HIS A 25 6.55 -19.80 2.47
C HIS A 25 5.93 -18.71 1.57
N VAL A 26 5.11 -17.80 2.11
CA VAL A 26 4.53 -16.70 1.33
C VAL A 26 5.26 -15.38 1.53
N CYS A 27 6.27 -15.31 2.41
CA CYS A 27 6.93 -14.04 2.72
C CYS A 27 7.80 -13.55 1.55
N PRO A 28 7.50 -12.37 0.97
CA PRO A 28 8.24 -11.85 -0.18
C PRO A 28 9.69 -11.54 0.16
N VAL A 29 9.96 -11.07 1.37
CA VAL A 29 11.31 -10.73 1.84
C VAL A 29 12.14 -12.01 2.01
N THR A 30 11.61 -13.06 2.65
CA THR A 30 12.31 -14.36 2.74
C THR A 30 12.58 -14.95 1.36
N HIS A 31 11.66 -14.77 0.40
CA HIS A 31 11.86 -15.25 -0.97
C HIS A 31 13.04 -14.60 -1.67
N VAL A 32 13.25 -13.29 -1.50
CA VAL A 32 14.37 -12.59 -2.15
C VAL A 32 15.67 -12.68 -1.35
N THR A 33 15.60 -12.66 -0.02
CA THR A 33 16.79 -12.68 0.86
C THR A 33 17.29 -14.10 1.14
N ARG A 34 16.45 -15.12 1.00
CA ARG A 34 16.72 -16.52 1.38
C ARG A 34 17.18 -16.70 2.84
N ASN A 35 16.83 -15.75 3.71
CA ASN A 35 17.24 -15.73 5.11
C ASN A 35 16.04 -16.08 6.03
N GLU A 36 16.23 -17.00 6.97
CA GLU A 36 15.17 -17.37 7.92
C GLU A 36 14.85 -16.27 8.94
N ALA A 37 15.84 -15.44 9.30
CA ALA A 37 15.65 -14.35 10.24
C ALA A 37 14.63 -13.31 9.71
N THR A 38 14.47 -13.23 8.40
CA THR A 38 13.59 -12.30 7.68
C THR A 38 12.31 -12.99 7.22
N SER A 39 11.84 -13.97 8.01
CA SER A 39 10.56 -14.66 7.83
C SER A 39 9.54 -14.22 8.89
N PRO A 40 8.23 -14.42 8.67
CA PRO A 40 7.19 -14.17 9.67
C PRO A 40 7.50 -14.85 11.01
N HIS A 41 8.01 -16.07 10.94
CA HIS A 41 8.49 -16.79 12.11
C HIS A 41 9.73 -16.12 12.71
N GLY A 42 10.72 -15.78 11.89
CA GLY A 42 11.95 -15.10 12.30
C GLY A 42 11.70 -13.79 13.04
N TRP A 43 10.84 -12.91 12.51
CA TRP A 43 10.48 -11.65 13.20
C TRP A 43 9.74 -11.89 14.51
N ALA A 44 8.79 -12.83 14.54
CA ALA A 44 8.09 -13.16 15.77
C ALA A 44 9.03 -13.72 16.85
N LEU A 45 9.96 -14.59 16.45
CA LEU A 45 11.00 -15.14 17.32
C LEU A 45 11.94 -14.06 17.82
N LEU A 46 12.37 -13.15 16.94
CA LEU A 46 13.22 -12.02 17.30
C LEU A 46 12.58 -11.14 18.36
N ILE A 47 11.35 -10.67 18.11
CA ILE A 47 10.60 -9.81 19.03
C ILE A 47 10.42 -10.52 20.38
N ALA A 48 10.00 -11.79 20.36
CA ALA A 48 9.82 -12.56 21.59
C ALA A 48 11.14 -12.78 22.35
N SER A 49 12.26 -12.97 21.64
CA SER A 49 13.59 -13.17 22.24
C SER A 49 14.09 -11.90 22.92
N VAL A 50 13.88 -10.73 22.31
CA VAL A 50 14.17 -9.44 22.95
C VAL A 50 13.35 -9.27 24.22
N ARG A 51 12.03 -9.50 24.12
CA ARG A 51 11.11 -9.37 25.27
C ARG A 51 11.43 -10.31 26.43
N ARG A 52 11.99 -11.48 26.12
CA ARG A 52 12.40 -12.50 27.12
C ARG A 52 13.80 -12.26 27.70
N GLY A 53 14.50 -11.22 27.26
CA GLY A 53 15.87 -10.94 27.69
C GLY A 53 16.91 -11.93 27.14
N VAL A 54 16.58 -12.69 26.10
CA VAL A 54 17.53 -13.61 25.43
C VAL A 54 18.48 -12.82 24.53
N THR A 55 18.02 -11.71 23.98
CA THR A 55 18.80 -10.74 23.21
C THR A 55 18.25 -9.33 23.49
N THR A 56 18.84 -8.30 22.89
CA THR A 56 18.41 -6.91 23.02
C THR A 56 18.22 -6.27 21.66
N TRP A 57 17.51 -5.13 21.62
CA TRP A 57 17.58 -4.26 20.46
C TRP A 57 19.00 -3.70 20.32
N ASN A 58 19.60 -3.96 19.17
CA ASN A 58 20.93 -3.52 18.73
C ASN A 58 20.88 -3.32 17.21
N GLU A 59 21.99 -2.90 16.59
CA GLU A 59 22.03 -2.61 15.15
C GLU A 59 21.51 -3.76 14.27
N GLU A 60 21.94 -5.00 14.54
CA GLU A 60 21.56 -6.18 13.72
C GLU A 60 20.08 -6.56 13.89
N THR A 61 19.61 -6.60 15.12
CA THR A 61 18.22 -6.97 15.45
C THR A 61 17.23 -5.91 14.96
N VAL A 62 17.58 -4.62 15.13
CA VAL A 62 16.80 -3.51 14.56
C VAL A 62 16.81 -3.58 13.03
N ASN A 63 17.96 -3.78 12.40
CA ASN A 63 18.05 -3.92 10.96
C ASN A 63 17.12 -5.04 10.46
N THR A 64 17.12 -6.20 11.11
CA THR A 64 16.23 -7.33 10.77
C THR A 64 14.76 -6.95 10.94
N LEU A 65 14.37 -6.31 12.04
CA LEU A 65 12.99 -5.85 12.27
C LEU A 65 12.50 -4.91 11.14
N TYR A 66 13.36 -4.02 10.67
CA TYR A 66 13.06 -3.07 9.60
C TYR A 66 13.12 -3.67 8.18
N GLN A 67 13.52 -4.94 8.01
CA GLN A 67 13.38 -5.65 6.72
C GLN A 67 11.97 -6.18 6.46
N CYS A 68 11.07 -6.18 7.45
CA CYS A 68 9.68 -6.56 7.19
C CYS A 68 8.98 -5.55 6.26
N ALA A 69 8.41 -6.05 5.17
CA ALA A 69 7.69 -5.23 4.19
C ALA A 69 6.29 -4.76 4.66
N ASP A 70 5.76 -5.25 5.81
CA ASP A 70 4.39 -4.94 6.28
C ASP A 70 3.28 -5.16 5.20
N CYS A 71 3.52 -6.08 4.26
CA CYS A 71 2.62 -6.34 3.14
C CYS A 71 1.33 -7.08 3.55
N GLY A 72 1.32 -7.75 4.71
CA GLY A 72 0.15 -8.47 5.23
C GLY A 72 -0.02 -9.90 4.73
N LEU A 73 0.82 -10.39 3.81
CA LEU A 73 0.74 -11.77 3.29
C LEU A 73 0.77 -12.83 4.39
N CYS A 74 1.59 -12.63 5.43
CA CYS A 74 1.68 -13.58 6.54
C CYS A 74 0.37 -13.68 7.33
N GLN A 75 -0.38 -12.59 7.43
CA GLN A 75 -1.67 -12.55 8.09
C GLN A 75 -2.77 -13.11 7.19
N ALA A 76 -2.76 -12.79 5.89
CA ALA A 76 -3.73 -13.32 4.92
C ALA A 76 -3.65 -14.85 4.80
N HIS A 77 -2.46 -15.44 4.91
CA HIS A 77 -2.24 -16.89 4.90
C HIS A 77 -2.21 -17.50 6.30
N CYS A 78 -2.63 -16.77 7.33
CA CYS A 78 -2.59 -17.26 8.70
C CYS A 78 -3.81 -18.11 9.03
N VAL A 79 -3.61 -19.42 9.20
CA VAL A 79 -4.67 -20.37 9.62
C VAL A 79 -5.14 -20.19 11.07
N THR A 80 -4.52 -19.27 11.82
CA THR A 80 -4.84 -18.96 13.22
C THR A 80 -5.14 -17.47 13.45
N ASP A 81 -5.34 -16.70 12.37
CA ASP A 81 -5.72 -15.29 12.41
C ASP A 81 -4.80 -14.38 13.26
N GLN A 82 -3.49 -14.64 13.28
CA GLN A 82 -2.54 -13.83 14.04
C GLN A 82 -2.17 -12.53 13.29
N PRO A 83 -2.37 -11.33 13.89
CA PRO A 83 -2.07 -10.05 13.28
C PRO A 83 -0.59 -9.66 13.41
N LEU A 84 0.32 -10.55 12.99
CA LEU A 84 1.76 -10.34 13.11
C LEU A 84 2.27 -8.99 12.57
N PRO A 85 1.80 -8.47 11.41
CA PRO A 85 2.28 -7.17 10.94
C PRO A 85 2.04 -6.03 11.94
N VAL A 86 0.93 -6.07 12.69
CA VAL A 86 0.62 -5.07 13.72
C VAL A 86 1.57 -5.21 14.91
N ALA A 87 1.94 -6.44 15.30
CA ALA A 87 2.95 -6.68 16.33
C ALA A 87 4.35 -6.23 15.93
N ILE A 88 4.71 -6.37 14.65
CA ILE A 88 5.96 -5.84 14.12
C ILE A 88 5.95 -4.30 14.19
N ASN A 89 4.87 -3.65 13.76
CA ASN A 89 4.78 -2.18 13.80
C ASN A 89 4.78 -1.65 15.24
N ALA A 90 4.13 -2.34 16.19
CA ALA A 90 4.22 -2.01 17.62
C ALA A 90 5.66 -2.14 18.13
N SER A 91 6.38 -3.20 17.77
CA SER A 91 7.79 -3.37 18.14
C SER A 91 8.70 -2.30 17.51
N ARG A 92 8.35 -1.80 16.31
CA ARG A 92 9.06 -0.66 15.69
C ARG A 92 8.83 0.62 16.47
N ALA A 93 7.63 0.84 17.01
CA ALA A 93 7.34 1.97 17.90
C ALA A 93 8.18 1.89 19.18
N ASP A 94 8.28 0.72 19.82
CA ASP A 94 9.17 0.50 20.99
C ASP A 94 10.63 0.86 20.64
N VAL A 95 11.11 0.44 19.47
CA VAL A 95 12.48 0.74 19.00
C VAL A 95 12.68 2.23 18.74
N VAL A 96 11.67 2.95 18.25
CA VAL A 96 11.71 4.40 18.08
C VAL A 96 11.73 5.11 19.44
N GLU A 97 10.92 4.67 20.40
CA GLU A 97 10.89 5.22 21.76
C GLU A 97 12.24 5.07 22.47
N LEU A 98 12.90 3.93 22.26
CA LEU A 98 14.27 3.66 22.75
C LEU A 98 15.36 4.42 21.99
N GLN A 99 15.00 5.21 20.97
CA GLN A 99 15.93 5.94 20.10
C GLN A 99 16.90 5.03 19.31
N LEU A 100 16.51 3.78 19.05
CA LEU A 100 17.34 2.79 18.37
C LEU A 100 16.95 2.54 16.90
N ALA A 101 15.91 3.20 16.38
CA ALA A 101 15.47 3.03 14.99
C ALA A 101 16.55 3.47 13.98
N PRO A 102 16.53 2.94 12.74
CA PRO A 102 17.46 3.36 11.69
C PRO A 102 17.42 4.88 11.48
N PRO A 103 18.55 5.55 11.21
CA PRO A 103 18.60 7.01 11.03
C PRO A 103 17.59 7.54 10.00
N ALA A 104 17.33 6.78 8.94
CA ALA A 104 16.34 7.09 7.92
C ALA A 104 14.92 7.29 8.48
N VAL A 105 14.54 6.60 9.57
CA VAL A 105 13.24 6.75 10.24
C VAL A 105 13.09 8.16 10.81
N TYR A 106 14.12 8.67 11.49
CA TYR A 106 14.08 10.01 12.06
C TYR A 106 14.08 11.10 10.98
N ILE A 107 14.82 10.89 9.89
CA ILE A 107 14.78 11.79 8.72
C ILE A 107 13.36 11.84 8.16
N VAL A 108 12.73 10.69 7.95
CA VAL A 108 11.33 10.63 7.48
C VAL A 108 10.39 11.31 8.48
N ARG A 109 10.53 11.05 9.78
CA ARG A 109 9.71 11.70 10.83
C ARG A 109 9.76 13.23 10.73
N GLU A 110 10.94 13.82 10.65
CA GLU A 110 11.07 15.28 10.57
C GLU A 110 10.48 15.83 9.26
N ARG A 111 10.67 15.12 8.13
CA ARG A 111 10.04 15.51 6.86
C ARG A 111 8.51 15.44 6.92
N LEU A 112 7.95 14.40 7.54
CA LEU A 112 6.51 14.28 7.75
C LEU A 112 5.97 15.42 8.62
N ARG A 113 6.68 15.79 9.69
CA ARG A 113 6.29 16.91 10.57
C ARG A 113 6.37 18.26 9.87
N GLN A 114 7.42 18.49 9.08
CA GLN A 114 7.67 19.77 8.43
C GLN A 114 6.84 19.97 7.16
N TRP A 115 6.75 18.93 6.32
CA TRP A 115 6.22 19.03 4.96
C TRP A 115 5.00 18.15 4.71
N GLY A 116 4.57 17.34 5.70
CA GLY A 116 3.47 16.39 5.52
C GLY A 116 3.78 15.25 4.53
N ASN A 117 5.00 15.20 3.97
CA ASN A 117 5.44 14.17 3.02
C ASN A 117 6.96 13.95 3.10
N PRO A 118 7.45 12.76 2.72
CA PRO A 118 8.87 12.44 2.79
C PRO A 118 9.66 12.78 1.52
N TYR A 119 9.04 13.33 0.46
CA TYR A 119 9.64 13.34 -0.88
C TYR A 119 10.15 14.70 -1.33
N VAL A 120 9.43 15.78 -1.02
CA VAL A 120 9.76 17.15 -1.45
C VAL A 120 9.63 18.14 -0.31
N ASP A 121 10.31 19.28 -0.42
CA ASP A 121 10.30 20.34 0.59
C ASP A 121 9.16 21.34 0.32
N SER A 122 7.94 20.79 0.22
CA SER A 122 6.72 21.57 -0.01
C SER A 122 5.60 21.02 0.88
N PRO A 123 4.84 21.87 1.57
CA PRO A 123 3.69 21.42 2.33
C PRO A 123 2.55 20.95 1.40
N PRO A 124 1.56 20.21 1.92
CA PRO A 124 0.36 19.85 1.17
C PRO A 124 -0.40 21.10 0.73
N GLU A 125 -1.01 21.04 -0.46
CA GLU A 125 -1.83 22.13 -0.97
C GLU A 125 -3.15 22.22 -0.20
N PRO A 126 -3.64 23.44 0.11
CA PRO A 126 -4.93 23.60 0.76
C PRO A 126 -6.06 23.13 -0.16
N VAL A 127 -7.11 22.58 0.43
CA VAL A 127 -8.31 22.18 -0.32
C VAL A 127 -8.96 23.40 -0.99
N THR A 128 -9.44 23.18 -2.22
CA THR A 128 -10.21 24.19 -2.97
C THR A 128 -11.55 23.60 -3.38
N GLY A 129 -12.63 24.32 -3.11
CA GLY A 129 -13.99 23.90 -3.47
C GLY A 129 -14.76 23.19 -2.35
N GLN A 130 -15.94 22.71 -2.71
CA GLN A 130 -16.92 22.02 -1.85
C GLN A 130 -17.59 20.93 -2.68
N GLY A 131 -17.92 19.80 -2.07
CA GLY A 131 -18.60 18.71 -2.76
C GLY A 131 -18.89 17.51 -1.86
N GLU A 132 -19.96 16.79 -2.19
CA GLU A 132 -20.38 15.58 -1.47
C GLU A 132 -19.42 14.40 -1.64
N ALA A 133 -18.49 14.48 -2.60
CA ALA A 133 -17.47 13.48 -2.87
C ALA A 133 -16.05 14.07 -2.83
N ALA A 134 -15.09 13.31 -2.31
CA ALA A 134 -13.68 13.67 -2.29
C ALA A 134 -12.78 12.52 -2.78
N LEU A 135 -11.63 12.85 -3.36
CA LEU A 135 -10.57 11.92 -3.73
C LEU A 135 -9.31 12.22 -2.92
N ILE A 136 -8.85 11.25 -2.13
CA ILE A 136 -7.55 11.35 -1.43
C ILE A 136 -6.45 11.17 -2.47
N VAL A 137 -5.71 12.24 -2.76
CA VAL A 137 -4.67 12.28 -3.80
C VAL A 137 -3.36 11.69 -3.31
N GLY A 138 -2.95 12.04 -2.09
CA GLY A 138 -1.70 11.57 -1.50
C GLY A 138 -0.44 12.25 -2.08
N ALA A 139 0.70 12.00 -1.45
CA ALA A 139 1.98 12.60 -1.82
C ALA A 139 2.49 12.13 -3.20
N VAL A 140 2.52 10.81 -3.46
CA VAL A 140 3.04 10.29 -4.74
C VAL A 140 2.12 10.62 -5.91
N GLY A 141 0.80 10.54 -5.70
CA GLY A 141 -0.18 10.98 -6.69
C GLY A 141 0.06 12.43 -7.13
N HIS A 142 0.24 13.33 -6.16
CA HIS A 142 0.44 14.75 -6.45
C HIS A 142 1.84 15.09 -7.01
N HIS A 143 2.93 14.50 -6.49
CA HIS A 143 4.28 14.90 -6.88
C HIS A 143 4.85 14.14 -8.08
N PHE A 144 4.42 12.88 -8.30
CA PHE A 144 5.04 12.01 -9.29
C PHE A 144 4.07 11.39 -10.29
N GLN A 145 2.77 11.33 -9.97
CA GLN A 145 1.77 10.62 -10.79
C GLN A 145 0.52 11.48 -11.06
N ARG A 146 0.72 12.78 -11.39
CA ARG A 146 -0.38 13.75 -11.61
C ARG A 146 -1.37 13.29 -12.68
N GLN A 147 -0.85 12.74 -13.79
CA GLN A 147 -1.69 12.24 -14.89
C GLN A 147 -2.60 11.10 -14.44
N THR A 148 -2.12 10.21 -13.58
CA THR A 148 -2.92 9.14 -12.98
C THR A 148 -4.03 9.71 -12.09
N VAL A 149 -3.77 10.77 -11.32
CA VAL A 149 -4.78 11.44 -10.50
C VAL A 149 -5.84 12.12 -11.38
N GLU A 150 -5.42 12.84 -12.41
CA GLU A 150 -6.31 13.48 -13.39
C GLU A 150 -7.19 12.45 -14.11
N ALA A 151 -6.61 11.32 -14.50
CA ALA A 151 -7.33 10.22 -15.11
C ALA A 151 -8.36 9.62 -14.16
N ALA A 152 -8.02 9.42 -12.88
CA ALA A 152 -8.97 8.95 -11.88
C ALA A 152 -10.13 9.92 -11.66
N LEU A 153 -9.86 11.23 -11.58
CA LEU A 153 -10.90 12.27 -11.48
C LEU A 153 -11.81 12.29 -12.72
N LYS A 154 -11.23 12.13 -13.93
CA LYS A 154 -11.99 12.03 -15.19
C LYS A 154 -12.91 10.80 -15.20
N LEU A 155 -12.42 9.66 -14.73
CA LEU A 155 -13.19 8.42 -14.63
C LEU A 155 -14.33 8.53 -13.61
N LEU A 156 -14.06 9.10 -12.44
CA LEU A 156 -15.10 9.39 -11.43
C LEU A 156 -16.18 10.31 -12.02
N LYS A 157 -15.77 11.37 -12.74
CA LYS A 157 -16.71 12.29 -13.40
C LYS A 157 -17.56 11.58 -14.46
N ALA A 158 -16.96 10.73 -15.30
CA ALA A 158 -17.68 9.93 -16.27
C ALA A 158 -18.69 8.97 -15.61
N ALA A 159 -18.41 8.53 -14.38
CA ALA A 159 -19.31 7.73 -13.56
C ALA A 159 -20.35 8.55 -12.77
N GLY A 160 -20.46 9.85 -13.04
CA GLY A 160 -21.42 10.75 -12.37
C GLY A 160 -20.97 11.27 -11.00
N VAL A 161 -19.68 11.19 -10.68
CA VAL A 161 -19.10 11.64 -9.40
C VAL A 161 -18.08 12.76 -9.63
N GLU A 162 -18.44 13.99 -9.26
CA GLU A 162 -17.48 15.09 -9.20
C GLU A 162 -16.79 15.11 -7.82
N ALA A 163 -15.60 14.53 -7.74
CA ALA A 163 -14.83 14.43 -6.50
C ALA A 163 -13.87 15.61 -6.32
N VAL A 164 -13.89 16.22 -5.14
CA VAL A 164 -12.94 17.26 -4.74
C VAL A 164 -11.61 16.62 -4.30
N PRO A 165 -10.45 17.04 -4.86
CA PRO A 165 -9.16 16.57 -4.39
C PRO A 165 -8.88 16.99 -2.93
N VAL A 166 -8.48 16.05 -2.10
CA VAL A 166 -8.05 16.27 -0.71
C VAL A 166 -6.72 15.56 -0.45
N ALA A 167 -6.04 15.91 0.64
CA ALA A 167 -4.71 15.42 0.99
C ALA A 167 -3.71 15.59 -0.16
N VAL A 168 -3.80 16.70 -0.88
CA VAL A 168 -3.00 16.99 -2.08
C VAL A 168 -1.55 17.22 -1.67
N GLY A 169 -0.68 16.25 -1.92
CA GLY A 169 0.72 16.30 -1.48
C GLY A 169 0.95 15.79 -0.06
N ARG A 170 -0.07 15.33 0.67
CA ARG A 170 0.07 14.76 2.02
C ARG A 170 0.31 13.25 1.96
N GLU A 171 1.27 12.74 2.72
CA GLU A 171 1.51 11.31 2.83
C GLU A 171 0.40 10.60 3.62
N SER A 172 0.13 9.36 3.22
CA SER A 172 -0.79 8.46 3.89
C SER A 172 -0.30 8.12 5.30
N PRO A 173 -1.20 7.99 6.31
CA PRO A 173 -0.83 7.54 7.66
C PRO A 173 -0.08 6.20 7.68
N TYR A 174 -0.19 5.41 6.61
CA TYR A 174 0.43 4.09 6.51
C TYR A 174 1.95 4.13 6.66
N LEU A 175 2.64 5.10 6.02
CA LEU A 175 4.10 5.18 6.07
C LEU A 175 4.59 5.42 7.50
N ALA A 176 4.00 6.40 8.18
CA ALA A 176 4.36 6.71 9.57
C ALA A 176 4.10 5.50 10.48
N ASN A 177 2.92 4.87 10.38
CA ASN A 177 2.58 3.69 11.18
C ASN A 177 3.57 2.54 10.98
N THR A 178 3.92 2.23 9.73
CA THR A 178 4.83 1.10 9.45
C THR A 178 6.26 1.38 9.91
N LEU A 179 6.66 2.64 10.04
CA LEU A 179 7.96 3.05 10.56
C LEU A 179 8.02 3.11 12.09
N GLY A 180 6.93 2.79 12.81
CA GLY A 180 6.88 2.92 14.27
C GLY A 180 6.65 4.37 14.73
N LEU A 181 5.97 5.19 13.93
CA LEU A 181 5.66 6.59 14.21
C LEU A 181 4.13 6.78 14.38
N PRO A 182 3.51 6.22 15.44
CA PRO A 182 2.06 6.21 15.58
C PRO A 182 1.45 7.61 15.76
N GLU A 183 2.17 8.52 16.41
CA GLU A 183 1.70 9.89 16.62
C GLU A 183 1.67 10.69 15.31
N GLU A 184 2.73 10.59 14.50
CA GLU A 184 2.74 11.19 13.16
C GLU A 184 1.66 10.59 12.26
N ALA A 185 1.44 9.27 12.34
CA ALA A 185 0.37 8.60 11.61
C ALA A 185 -1.01 9.15 11.99
N ARG A 186 -1.26 9.33 13.31
CA ARG A 186 -2.50 9.91 13.83
C ARG A 186 -2.71 11.34 13.34
N GLN A 187 -1.66 12.17 13.39
CA GLN A 187 -1.71 13.57 12.96
C GLN A 187 -2.01 13.69 11.45
N LEU A 188 -1.34 12.89 10.61
CA LEU A 188 -1.61 12.85 9.17
C LEU A 188 -3.06 12.43 8.89
N GLY A 189 -3.54 11.39 9.58
CA GLY A 189 -4.91 10.90 9.43
C GLY A 189 -5.96 11.93 9.85
N GLN A 190 -5.73 12.62 10.97
CA GLN A 190 -6.61 13.69 11.44
C GLN A 190 -6.65 14.86 10.45
N ALA A 191 -5.50 15.31 9.96
CA ALA A 191 -5.45 16.41 8.99
C ALA A 191 -6.20 16.07 7.69
N THR A 192 -6.13 14.81 7.23
CA THR A 192 -6.95 14.36 6.09
C THR A 192 -8.44 14.37 6.40
N LEU A 193 -8.86 13.94 7.60
CA LEU A 193 -10.27 14.01 8.01
C LEU A 193 -10.76 15.46 8.12
N ASP A 194 -9.93 16.37 8.61
CA ASP A 194 -10.27 17.79 8.71
C ASP A 194 -10.49 18.40 7.32
N GLU A 195 -9.65 18.05 6.34
CA GLU A 195 -9.82 18.44 4.94
C GLU A 195 -11.10 17.86 4.32
N ILE A 196 -11.40 16.58 4.57
CA ILE A 196 -12.64 15.93 4.10
C ILE A 196 -13.88 16.61 4.68
N ALA A 197 -13.85 16.94 5.98
CA ALA A 197 -14.93 17.66 6.63
C ALA A 197 -15.08 19.09 6.08
N ALA A 198 -13.96 19.78 5.84
CA ALA A 198 -13.94 21.13 5.33
C ALA A 198 -14.56 21.26 3.93
N VAL A 199 -14.41 20.24 3.06
CA VAL A 199 -15.05 20.22 1.73
C VAL A 199 -16.48 19.69 1.73
N GLY A 200 -16.98 19.20 2.88
CA GLY A 200 -18.34 18.66 3.03
C GLY A 200 -18.54 17.26 2.46
N ALA A 201 -17.47 16.49 2.23
CA ALA A 201 -17.57 15.20 1.55
C ALA A 201 -18.10 14.08 2.46
N ARG A 202 -19.09 13.34 1.95
CA ARG A 202 -19.66 12.14 2.59
C ARG A 202 -19.28 10.85 1.87
N ARG A 203 -18.75 10.96 0.65
CA ARG A 203 -18.19 9.86 -0.13
C ARG A 203 -16.73 10.15 -0.39
N VAL A 204 -15.84 9.24 -0.02
CA VAL A 204 -14.40 9.41 -0.17
C VAL A 204 -13.83 8.26 -0.99
N PHE A 205 -13.06 8.62 -1.99
CA PHE A 205 -12.36 7.70 -2.88
C PHE A 205 -10.87 7.68 -2.55
N VAL A 206 -10.26 6.50 -2.70
CA VAL A 206 -8.82 6.29 -2.57
C VAL A 206 -8.28 5.55 -3.79
N LEU A 207 -7.06 5.91 -4.19
CA LEU A 207 -6.39 5.35 -5.37
C LEU A 207 -5.68 4.03 -5.12
N SER A 208 -5.63 3.55 -3.87
CA SER A 208 -4.89 2.34 -3.53
C SER A 208 -5.58 1.47 -2.47
N PRO A 209 -5.34 0.14 -2.50
CA PRO A 209 -5.75 -0.75 -1.42
C PRO A 209 -5.04 -0.45 -0.10
N ARG A 210 -3.83 0.10 -0.15
CA ARG A 210 -3.08 0.50 1.05
C ARG A 210 -3.78 1.64 1.78
N ASP A 211 -4.20 2.67 1.05
CA ASP A 211 -4.92 3.80 1.65
C ASP A 211 -6.32 3.37 2.08
N PHE A 212 -6.98 2.51 1.29
CA PHE A 212 -8.24 1.90 1.72
C PHE A 212 -8.08 1.13 3.04
N TYR A 213 -7.02 0.33 3.18
CA TYR A 213 -6.71 -0.42 4.39
C TYR A 213 -6.42 0.51 5.58
N VAL A 214 -5.57 1.53 5.43
CA VAL A 214 -5.20 2.39 6.56
C VAL A 214 -6.40 3.18 7.08
N TYR A 215 -7.20 3.77 6.20
CA TYR A 215 -8.36 4.56 6.60
C TYR A 215 -9.50 3.68 7.12
N ARG A 216 -9.78 2.53 6.50
CA ARG A 216 -10.88 1.64 6.92
C ARG A 216 -10.59 0.88 8.21
N MET A 217 -9.35 0.40 8.37
CA MET A 217 -8.98 -0.58 9.39
C MET A 217 -8.07 0.01 10.45
N LEU A 218 -6.96 0.63 10.04
CA LEU A 218 -5.95 1.11 10.98
C LEU A 218 -6.33 2.43 11.65
N SER A 219 -7.24 3.22 11.09
CA SER A 219 -7.67 4.49 11.68
C SER A 219 -8.09 4.39 13.15
N TYR A 220 -8.75 3.30 13.52
CA TYR A 220 -9.15 3.03 14.91
C TYR A 220 -7.96 2.65 15.81
N LEU A 221 -7.01 1.88 15.31
CA LEU A 221 -5.79 1.54 16.04
C LEU A 221 -4.87 2.75 16.22
N LEU A 222 -4.86 3.65 15.23
CA LEU A 222 -4.08 4.87 15.22
C LEU A 222 -4.74 6.03 15.96
N GLY A 223 -5.95 5.84 16.49
CA GLY A 223 -6.61 6.82 17.37
C GLY A 223 -7.21 8.05 16.69
N PHE A 224 -7.31 8.08 15.36
CA PHE A 224 -8.05 9.15 14.65
C PHE A 224 -9.47 8.73 14.23
N GLY A 225 -9.69 7.43 13.98
CA GLY A 225 -11.00 6.82 13.76
C GLY A 225 -11.75 7.29 12.50
N TRP A 226 -12.08 6.38 11.59
CA TRP A 226 -12.88 6.75 10.42
C TRP A 226 -14.35 7.04 10.80
N PRO A 227 -14.92 8.22 10.41
CA PRO A 227 -16.32 8.56 10.66
C PRO A 227 -17.28 7.56 10.01
N LYS A 228 -18.35 7.16 10.70
CA LYS A 228 -19.26 6.09 10.24
C LYS A 228 -20.17 6.54 9.10
N GLU A 229 -20.44 7.82 9.04
CA GLU A 229 -21.27 8.52 8.06
C GLU A 229 -20.56 8.74 6.73
N ILE A 230 -19.22 8.62 6.69
CA ILE A 230 -18.43 8.79 5.48
C ILE A 230 -18.19 7.43 4.82
N ILE A 231 -18.71 7.28 3.60
CA ILE A 231 -18.53 6.09 2.78
C ILE A 231 -17.14 6.14 2.13
N LEU A 232 -16.25 5.26 2.55
CA LEU A 232 -14.93 5.07 1.93
C LEU A 232 -15.01 4.00 0.83
N GLN A 233 -14.59 4.33 -0.38
CA GLN A 233 -14.55 3.45 -1.54
C GLN A 233 -13.16 3.45 -2.17
N GLU A 234 -12.70 2.29 -2.63
CA GLU A 234 -11.51 2.21 -3.47
C GLU A 234 -11.92 2.43 -4.93
N THR A 235 -11.17 3.29 -5.63
CA THR A 235 -11.60 3.81 -6.93
C THR A 235 -11.75 2.72 -7.99
N THR A 236 -10.80 1.77 -8.08
CA THR A 236 -10.88 0.67 -9.05
C THR A 236 -12.10 -0.22 -8.81
N ALA A 237 -12.40 -0.54 -7.56
CA ALA A 237 -13.59 -1.30 -7.18
C ALA A 237 -14.88 -0.58 -7.59
N PHE A 238 -14.98 0.72 -7.28
CA PHE A 238 -16.14 1.53 -7.67
C PHE A 238 -16.32 1.59 -9.19
N LEU A 239 -15.25 1.83 -9.97
CA LEU A 239 -15.36 1.87 -11.42
C LEU A 239 -15.83 0.53 -12.01
N ALA A 240 -15.39 -0.60 -11.44
CA ALA A 240 -15.85 -1.91 -11.86
C ALA A 240 -17.35 -2.12 -11.57
N GLU A 241 -17.86 -1.62 -10.45
CA GLU A 241 -19.30 -1.64 -10.12
C GLU A 241 -20.11 -0.77 -11.11
N GLN A 242 -19.61 0.42 -11.43
CA GLN A 242 -20.27 1.34 -12.36
C GLN A 242 -20.30 0.80 -13.80
N LEU A 243 -19.25 0.11 -14.23
CA LEU A 243 -19.21 -0.63 -15.49
C LEU A 243 -20.28 -1.72 -15.53
N GLN A 244 -20.41 -2.52 -14.47
CA GLN A 244 -21.43 -3.57 -14.38
C GLN A 244 -22.85 -3.01 -14.37
N ALA A 245 -23.04 -1.83 -13.77
CA ALA A 245 -24.31 -1.11 -13.76
C ALA A 245 -24.65 -0.42 -15.09
N GLY A 246 -23.78 -0.52 -16.11
CA GLY A 246 -23.96 0.15 -17.40
C GLY A 246 -23.80 1.68 -17.35
N GLN A 247 -23.23 2.21 -16.27
CA GLN A 247 -22.98 3.64 -16.06
C GLN A 247 -21.62 4.09 -16.59
N LEU A 248 -20.76 3.13 -16.93
CA LEU A 248 -19.49 3.35 -17.62
C LEU A 248 -19.38 2.40 -18.80
N SER A 249 -18.77 2.88 -19.87
CA SER A 249 -18.40 2.08 -21.05
C SER A 249 -17.06 2.56 -21.55
N PHE A 250 -16.27 1.65 -22.13
CA PHE A 250 -14.97 1.97 -22.70
C PHE A 250 -14.93 1.55 -24.17
N ARG A 251 -14.20 2.33 -24.98
CA ARG A 251 -13.86 1.96 -26.34
C ARG A 251 -12.88 0.77 -26.32
N PRO A 252 -13.04 -0.23 -27.19
CA PRO A 252 -12.11 -1.36 -27.22
C PRO A 252 -10.68 -0.93 -27.54
N LEU A 253 -9.72 -1.54 -26.85
CA LEU A 253 -8.29 -1.36 -27.04
C LEU A 253 -7.63 -2.70 -27.38
N GLU A 254 -6.92 -2.72 -28.50
CA GLU A 254 -6.03 -3.82 -28.86
C GLU A 254 -4.75 -3.73 -28.03
N LEU A 255 -4.73 -4.45 -26.90
CA LEU A 255 -3.57 -4.60 -26.04
C LEU A 255 -3.10 -6.05 -26.05
N ARG A 256 -1.82 -6.26 -26.31
CA ARG A 256 -1.18 -7.59 -26.32
C ARG A 256 -0.07 -7.65 -25.29
N ASP A 257 0.29 -8.87 -24.90
CA ASP A 257 1.44 -9.17 -24.04
C ASP A 257 1.44 -8.33 -22.76
N TYR A 258 0.30 -8.23 -22.10
CA TYR A 258 0.15 -7.40 -20.91
C TYR A 258 -0.22 -8.21 -19.68
N THR A 259 0.00 -7.64 -18.51
CA THR A 259 -0.45 -8.18 -17.22
C THR A 259 -0.99 -7.08 -16.32
N PHE A 260 -1.66 -7.47 -15.25
CA PHE A 260 -2.00 -6.57 -14.15
C PHE A 260 -1.20 -6.95 -12.91
N TYR A 261 -0.46 -5.98 -12.37
CA TYR A 261 0.22 -6.08 -11.09
C TYR A 261 -0.75 -5.70 -9.98
N ASP A 262 -1.13 -6.70 -9.17
CA ASP A 262 -1.89 -6.49 -7.94
C ASP A 262 -1.00 -5.77 -6.91
N PRO A 263 -1.29 -4.50 -6.57
CA PRO A 263 -0.43 -3.69 -5.72
C PRO A 263 -0.44 -4.12 -4.26
N ASP A 264 0.48 -3.54 -3.49
CA ASP A 264 0.68 -3.85 -2.08
C ASP A 264 -0.63 -3.71 -1.28
N SER A 265 -0.79 -4.50 -0.21
CA SER A 265 -2.03 -4.54 0.58
C SER A 265 -3.28 -5.05 -0.16
N THR A 266 -3.21 -5.48 -1.43
CA THR A 266 -4.34 -6.18 -2.09
C THR A 266 -4.81 -7.37 -1.27
N VAL A 267 -3.88 -8.13 -0.66
CA VAL A 267 -4.20 -9.25 0.24
C VAL A 267 -4.95 -8.85 1.52
N ARG A 268 -4.94 -7.56 1.87
CA ARG A 268 -5.69 -7.00 3.01
C ARG A 268 -7.11 -6.56 2.62
N VAL A 269 -7.45 -6.61 1.33
CA VAL A 269 -8.77 -6.23 0.81
C VAL A 269 -9.35 -7.42 0.02
N PRO A 270 -10.06 -8.34 0.69
CA PRO A 270 -10.59 -9.54 0.05
C PRO A 270 -11.45 -9.23 -1.18
N GLY A 271 -11.26 -9.99 -2.27
CA GLY A 271 -12.01 -9.86 -3.52
C GLY A 271 -11.61 -8.70 -4.41
N ARG A 272 -10.75 -7.77 -3.95
CA ARG A 272 -10.35 -6.57 -4.71
C ARG A 272 -9.79 -6.92 -6.09
N TRP A 273 -8.98 -7.96 -6.19
CA TRP A 273 -8.24 -8.33 -7.40
C TRP A 273 -9.15 -8.63 -8.61
N GLU A 274 -10.43 -8.88 -8.40
CA GLU A 274 -11.38 -9.05 -9.51
C GLU A 274 -11.72 -7.73 -10.21
N ALA A 275 -11.77 -6.62 -9.49
CA ALA A 275 -12.16 -5.32 -10.04
C ALA A 275 -11.29 -4.85 -11.23
N PRO A 276 -9.94 -4.82 -11.14
CA PRO A 276 -9.11 -4.43 -12.27
C PRO A 276 -9.25 -5.38 -13.46
N ARG A 277 -9.44 -6.68 -13.20
CA ARG A 277 -9.64 -7.70 -14.26
C ARG A 277 -10.97 -7.51 -14.99
N ARG A 278 -12.04 -7.15 -14.27
CA ARG A 278 -13.33 -6.80 -14.89
C ARG A 278 -13.21 -5.57 -15.79
N LEU A 279 -12.52 -4.54 -15.33
CA LEU A 279 -12.26 -3.33 -16.13
C LEU A 279 -11.46 -3.67 -17.40
N LEU A 280 -10.39 -4.46 -17.27
CA LEU A 280 -9.57 -4.89 -18.40
C LEU A 280 -10.32 -5.77 -19.40
N ALA A 281 -11.22 -6.63 -18.93
CA ALA A 281 -12.05 -7.48 -19.80
C ALA A 281 -13.07 -6.67 -20.63
N ALA A 282 -13.54 -5.53 -20.12
CA ALA A 282 -14.38 -4.62 -20.92
C ALA A 282 -13.57 -3.79 -21.91
N LEU A 283 -12.28 -3.57 -21.62
CA LEU A 283 -11.39 -2.77 -22.45
C LEU A 283 -10.75 -3.59 -23.58
N THR A 284 -10.42 -4.85 -23.35
CA THR A 284 -9.54 -5.64 -24.22
C THR A 284 -10.18 -6.94 -24.69
N SER A 285 -9.81 -7.38 -25.88
CA SER A 285 -10.26 -8.65 -26.47
C SER A 285 -9.47 -9.87 -25.97
N THR A 286 -8.32 -9.65 -25.30
CA THR A 286 -7.47 -10.73 -24.77
C THR A 286 -7.25 -10.57 -23.26
N PRO A 287 -7.33 -11.64 -22.45
CA PRO A 287 -7.13 -11.56 -21.02
C PRO A 287 -5.65 -11.28 -20.66
N PRO A 288 -5.38 -10.70 -19.47
CA PRO A 288 -4.01 -10.48 -19.01
C PRO A 288 -3.25 -11.80 -18.81
N ARG A 289 -1.95 -11.78 -19.06
CA ARG A 289 -1.03 -12.89 -18.72
C ARG A 289 -0.79 -12.89 -17.21
N GLU A 290 -1.53 -13.71 -16.49
CA GLU A 290 -1.48 -13.74 -15.03
C GLU A 290 -0.10 -14.14 -14.47
N LEU A 291 0.40 -13.33 -13.52
CA LEU A 291 1.61 -13.61 -12.74
C LEU A 291 1.35 -14.69 -11.69
N PHE A 292 2.38 -15.36 -11.18
CA PHE A 292 2.23 -16.31 -10.10
C PHE A 292 1.82 -15.61 -8.80
N TRP A 293 2.45 -14.48 -8.49
CA TRP A 293 2.19 -13.67 -7.30
C TRP A 293 1.11 -12.61 -7.57
N ARG A 294 -0.15 -13.05 -7.46
CA ARG A 294 -1.34 -12.24 -7.77
C ARG A 294 -2.49 -12.47 -6.78
N GLY A 295 -3.47 -11.58 -6.74
CA GLY A 295 -4.67 -11.67 -5.92
C GLY A 295 -4.37 -11.91 -4.44
N GLU A 296 -4.85 -13.02 -3.89
CA GLU A 296 -4.59 -13.46 -2.50
C GLU A 296 -3.11 -13.77 -2.19
N ARG A 297 -2.27 -13.82 -3.23
CA ARG A 297 -0.83 -14.04 -3.14
C ARG A 297 -0.03 -12.84 -3.65
N ALA A 298 -0.68 -11.68 -3.84
CA ALA A 298 -0.04 -10.49 -4.38
C ALA A 298 1.18 -10.11 -3.52
N MET A 299 2.36 -10.11 -4.16
CA MET A 299 3.59 -9.72 -3.50
C MET A 299 3.89 -8.24 -3.72
N PRO A 300 4.46 -7.56 -2.70
CA PRO A 300 4.83 -6.17 -2.80
C PRO A 300 5.95 -5.93 -3.81
N CYS A 301 6.03 -4.70 -4.32
CA CYS A 301 7.12 -4.25 -5.18
C CYS A 301 8.21 -3.51 -4.37
N GLY A 302 8.06 -3.39 -3.05
CA GLY A 302 9.08 -2.80 -2.16
C GLY A 302 8.73 -1.41 -1.62
N VAL A 303 7.59 -0.83 -1.99
CA VAL A 303 7.17 0.50 -1.50
C VAL A 303 6.49 0.49 -0.12
N VAL A 304 6.23 -0.69 0.43
CA VAL A 304 5.62 -0.88 1.76
C VAL A 304 6.65 -1.20 2.84
N GLY A 305 6.25 -1.14 4.11
CA GLY A 305 7.12 -1.45 5.25
C GLY A 305 8.15 -0.36 5.55
N GLY A 306 8.10 0.76 4.83
CA GLY A 306 9.14 1.79 4.86
C GLY A 306 10.43 1.38 4.14
N LEU A 307 10.45 0.23 3.45
CA LEU A 307 11.65 -0.35 2.85
C LEU A 307 12.32 0.60 1.85
N TYR A 308 11.54 1.39 1.10
CA TYR A 308 12.08 2.40 0.20
C TYR A 308 13.08 3.36 0.89
N PHE A 309 12.85 3.67 2.17
CA PHE A 309 13.68 4.58 2.96
C PHE A 309 14.70 3.86 3.84
N THR A 310 14.29 2.77 4.50
CA THR A 310 15.11 2.07 5.49
C THR A 310 15.94 0.94 4.89
N GLN A 311 15.52 0.37 3.76
CA GLN A 311 16.10 -0.80 3.11
C GLN A 311 16.08 -0.69 1.57
N PRO A 312 16.67 0.37 0.97
CA PRO A 312 16.50 0.67 -0.45
C PRO A 312 16.95 -0.46 -1.39
N ALA A 313 18.00 -1.20 -1.02
CA ALA A 313 18.46 -2.36 -1.79
C ALA A 313 17.41 -3.50 -1.81
N LEU A 314 16.78 -3.78 -0.66
CA LEU A 314 15.72 -4.79 -0.57
C LEU A 314 14.45 -4.32 -1.31
N SER A 315 14.11 -3.04 -1.22
CA SER A 315 13.02 -2.44 -2.01
C SER A 315 13.24 -2.67 -3.51
N ALA A 316 14.43 -2.32 -4.01
CA ALA A 316 14.78 -2.51 -5.42
C ALA A 316 14.73 -3.99 -5.82
N GLN A 317 15.24 -4.89 -4.98
CA GLN A 317 15.22 -6.33 -5.25
C GLN A 317 13.79 -6.88 -5.37
N LEU A 318 12.85 -6.40 -4.54
CA LEU A 318 11.43 -6.79 -4.63
C LEU A 318 10.77 -6.31 -5.93
N ALA A 319 11.05 -5.07 -6.35
CA ALA A 319 10.56 -4.54 -7.62
C ALA A 319 11.13 -5.32 -8.82
N GLN A 320 12.44 -5.56 -8.82
CA GLN A 320 13.12 -6.31 -9.88
C GLN A 320 12.58 -7.73 -9.98
N ALA A 321 12.25 -8.38 -8.87
CA ALA A 321 11.60 -9.69 -8.89
C ALA A 321 10.23 -9.67 -9.59
N ARG A 322 9.45 -8.58 -9.45
CA ARG A 322 8.15 -8.42 -10.15
C ARG A 322 8.34 -8.17 -11.64
N LEU A 323 9.31 -7.34 -12.02
CA LEU A 323 9.64 -7.06 -13.42
C LEU A 323 10.18 -8.32 -14.13
N ALA A 324 11.05 -9.07 -13.46
CA ALA A 324 11.59 -10.32 -13.96
C ALA A 324 10.49 -11.37 -14.19
N GLU A 325 9.57 -11.53 -13.22
CA GLU A 325 8.42 -12.43 -13.36
C GLU A 325 7.54 -12.07 -14.56
N ALA A 326 7.28 -10.78 -14.78
CA ALA A 326 6.54 -10.31 -15.95
C ALA A 326 7.30 -10.62 -17.25
N GLN A 327 8.60 -10.34 -17.30
CA GLN A 327 9.45 -10.61 -18.46
C GLN A 327 9.52 -12.11 -18.80
N GLU A 328 9.67 -12.98 -17.80
CA GLU A 328 9.66 -14.45 -17.97
C GLU A 328 8.35 -14.96 -18.57
N ARG A 329 7.24 -14.26 -18.30
CA ARG A 329 5.91 -14.55 -18.88
C ARG A 329 5.72 -13.91 -20.26
N GLY A 330 6.76 -13.30 -20.83
CA GLY A 330 6.70 -12.60 -22.11
C GLY A 330 5.80 -11.37 -22.10
N VAL A 331 5.62 -10.74 -20.94
CA VAL A 331 4.87 -9.49 -20.81
C VAL A 331 5.74 -8.32 -21.29
N ARG A 332 5.12 -7.42 -22.05
CA ARG A 332 5.67 -6.13 -22.49
C ARG A 332 5.06 -4.95 -21.77
N THR A 333 3.82 -5.07 -21.27
CA THR A 333 3.13 -4.01 -20.52
C THR A 333 2.64 -4.52 -19.18
N LEU A 334 3.10 -3.92 -18.08
CA LEU A 334 2.62 -4.17 -16.73
C LEU A 334 1.74 -3.01 -16.28
N LEU A 335 0.46 -3.31 -16.03
CA LEU A 335 -0.53 -2.33 -15.58
C LEU A 335 -0.66 -2.36 -14.06
N THR A 336 -0.82 -1.21 -13.43
CA THR A 336 -1.20 -1.10 -12.02
C THR A 336 -2.08 0.12 -11.79
N ASP A 337 -2.91 0.09 -10.76
CA ASP A 337 -3.75 1.21 -10.35
C ASP A 337 -3.20 1.97 -9.13
N ASP A 338 -2.12 1.50 -8.52
CA ASP A 338 -1.53 2.14 -7.34
C ASP A 338 -0.41 3.14 -7.75
N PRO A 339 -0.52 4.43 -7.39
CA PRO A 339 0.48 5.43 -7.75
C PRO A 339 1.89 5.16 -7.19
N HIS A 340 2.04 4.55 -6.01
CA HIS A 340 3.35 4.26 -5.42
C HIS A 340 4.02 3.11 -6.16
N ALA A 341 3.29 2.02 -6.42
CA ALA A 341 3.75 0.90 -7.21
C ALA A 341 4.12 1.34 -8.63
N LEU A 342 3.27 2.15 -9.27
CA LEU A 342 3.52 2.72 -10.60
C LEU A 342 4.85 3.47 -10.63
N HIS A 343 5.02 4.45 -9.73
CA HIS A 343 6.26 5.24 -9.67
C HIS A 343 7.50 4.37 -9.42
N HIS A 344 7.42 3.46 -8.45
CA HIS A 344 8.58 2.65 -8.08
C HIS A 344 8.95 1.65 -9.19
N LEU A 345 7.98 0.94 -9.75
CA LEU A 345 8.22 -0.03 -10.82
C LEU A 345 8.70 0.66 -12.11
N GLN A 346 8.19 1.84 -12.46
CA GLN A 346 8.72 2.62 -13.59
C GLN A 346 10.20 2.96 -13.41
N ARG A 347 10.57 3.48 -12.23
CA ARG A 347 11.98 3.80 -11.94
C ARG A 347 12.87 2.57 -11.95
N GLN A 348 12.40 1.44 -11.43
CA GLN A 348 13.17 0.20 -11.42
C GLN A 348 13.28 -0.42 -12.82
N ALA A 349 12.24 -0.31 -13.65
CA ALA A 349 12.30 -0.73 -15.04
C ALA A 349 13.31 0.09 -15.83
N GLU A 350 13.32 1.41 -15.67
CA GLU A 350 14.31 2.30 -16.29
C GLU A 350 15.74 1.99 -15.83
N GLN A 351 15.96 1.89 -14.51
CA GLN A 351 17.28 1.62 -13.93
C GLN A 351 17.87 0.26 -14.33
N SER A 352 17.02 -0.75 -14.49
CA SER A 352 17.45 -2.10 -14.89
C SER A 352 17.46 -2.33 -16.40
N GLY A 353 17.04 -1.34 -17.20
CA GLY A 353 16.88 -1.51 -18.65
C GLY A 353 15.83 -2.58 -19.01
N SER A 354 14.83 -2.77 -18.14
CA SER A 354 13.79 -3.78 -18.34
C SER A 354 12.98 -3.47 -19.61
N PRO A 355 12.68 -4.46 -20.45
CA PRO A 355 11.83 -4.28 -21.62
C PRO A 355 10.33 -4.16 -21.28
N VAL A 356 9.96 -4.24 -20.00
CA VAL A 356 8.57 -4.17 -19.52
C VAL A 356 8.19 -2.71 -19.27
N ALA A 357 7.26 -2.19 -20.06
CA ALA A 357 6.68 -0.86 -19.86
C ALA A 357 5.65 -0.90 -18.72
N VAL A 358 5.83 -0.05 -17.70
CA VAL A 358 4.90 0.03 -16.57
C VAL A 358 3.95 1.21 -16.77
N LYS A 359 2.64 0.96 -16.77
CA LYS A 359 1.61 1.96 -17.06
C LYS A 359 0.47 1.96 -16.03
N SER A 360 -0.19 3.11 -15.93
CA SER A 360 -1.37 3.31 -15.09
C SER A 360 -2.62 2.68 -15.72
N LEU A 361 -3.37 1.92 -14.92
CA LEU A 361 -4.70 1.45 -15.33
C LEU A 361 -5.68 2.62 -15.47
N PHE A 362 -5.60 3.63 -14.59
CA PHE A 362 -6.50 4.79 -14.66
C PHE A 362 -6.30 5.59 -15.93
N GLU A 363 -5.05 5.87 -16.32
CA GLU A 363 -4.76 6.59 -17.58
C GLU A 363 -5.29 5.81 -18.78
N LEU A 364 -5.04 4.50 -18.82
CA LEU A 364 -5.51 3.63 -19.90
C LEU A 364 -7.03 3.63 -20.04
N LEU A 365 -7.76 3.54 -18.92
CA LEU A 365 -9.23 3.60 -18.94
C LEU A 365 -9.74 4.99 -19.36
N ALA A 366 -9.11 6.05 -18.86
CA ALA A 366 -9.49 7.43 -19.13
C ALA A 366 -9.29 7.83 -20.61
N GLU A 367 -8.30 7.25 -21.29
CA GLU A 367 -8.08 7.37 -22.74
C GLU A 367 -9.19 6.72 -23.57
N GLN A 368 -9.87 5.71 -23.00
CA GLN A 368 -10.91 4.92 -23.67
C GLN A 368 -12.33 5.28 -23.25
N LEU A 369 -12.51 6.31 -22.43
CA LEU A 369 -13.83 6.94 -22.25
C LEU A 369 -14.42 7.41 -23.59
#